data_AF-K6WV83-F1
#
_entry.id   AF-K6WV83-F1
#
_cell.length_a   1.000
_cell.length_b   1.000
_cell.length_c   1.000
_cell.angle_alpha   90.00
_cell.angle_beta   90.00
_cell.angle_gamma   90.00
#
_symmetry.space_group_name_H-M   'P 1'
#
loop_
_entity.id
_entity.type
_entity.pdbx_description
1 polymer ?
#
loop_
_entity_poly.entity_id
_entity_poly.type
_entity_poly.pdbx_seq_one_letter_code
_entity_poly.pdbx_strand_id
1 'polypeptide(L)'
;MRIEILGTELSPAAQSTEGLVTGTVQDRLVVADAIRAGAHYLITTDVDDFAFNDLATHGMSAVNPDHFMASRFTEQAYMEGVDLLAAVQRNPARTASEIHRMLGRRHPRLVSQFADAYDTTPVPADPDQPSTIFRGVACIRCKAHLDDAAGLRLGLCPAHVGL
;
A
#
# COMPACT_ATOMS: atom_id res chain seq x y z
N MET A 1 -11.78 15.75 19.54
CA MET A 1 -11.29 14.54 18.82
C MET A 1 -12.10 14.41 17.55
N ARG A 2 -11.45 14.31 16.39
CA ARG A 2 -12.16 14.12 15.11
C ARG A 2 -12.66 12.68 15.06
N ILE A 3 -13.92 12.48 14.72
CA ILE A 3 -14.58 11.15 14.69
C ILE A 3 -14.97 10.72 13.28
N GLU A 4 -14.85 11.62 12.30
CA GLU A 4 -15.23 11.37 10.91
C GLU A 4 -14.25 12.05 9.94
N ILE A 5 -13.91 11.33 8.87
CA ILE A 5 -13.15 11.80 7.71
C ILE A 5 -13.79 11.23 6.45
N LEU A 6 -13.96 12.07 5.42
CA LEU A 6 -14.47 11.67 4.09
C LEU A 6 -15.79 10.87 4.13
N GLY A 7 -16.70 11.18 5.05
CA GLY A 7 -17.99 10.46 5.17
C GLY A 7 -17.88 9.11 5.89
N THR A 8 -16.73 8.80 6.51
CA THR A 8 -16.49 7.53 7.21
C THR A 8 -16.14 7.77 8.67
N GLU A 9 -16.74 6.98 9.55
CA GLU A 9 -16.40 6.96 10.97
C GLU A 9 -14.97 6.44 11.16
N LEU A 10 -14.21 7.14 12.00
CA LEU A 10 -12.85 6.74 12.35
C LEU A 10 -12.88 5.56 13.32
N SER A 11 -11.95 4.62 13.13
CA SER A 11 -11.79 3.49 14.05
C SER A 11 -11.38 3.97 15.46
N PRO A 12 -11.71 3.20 16.51
CA PRO A 12 -11.30 3.53 17.88
C PRO A 12 -9.78 3.57 18.01
N ALA A 13 -9.25 4.59 18.70
CA ALA A 13 -7.84 4.64 19.07
C ALA A 13 -7.51 3.62 20.17
N ALA A 14 -6.30 3.09 20.13
CA ALA A 14 -5.74 2.28 21.19
C ALA A 14 -5.46 3.12 22.45
N GLN A 15 -5.51 2.45 23.60
CA GLN A 15 -5.29 3.09 24.90
C GLN A 15 -3.83 2.99 25.37
N SER A 16 -3.03 2.11 24.75
CA SER A 16 -1.65 1.84 25.13
C SER A 16 -0.85 1.31 23.93
N THR A 17 0.47 1.48 24.00
CA THR A 17 1.46 0.91 23.07
C THR A 17 2.36 -0.13 23.76
N GLU A 18 2.02 -0.54 24.97
CA GLU A 18 2.78 -1.49 25.77
C GLU A 18 2.99 -2.81 25.02
N GLY A 19 4.22 -3.33 25.05
CA GLY A 19 4.62 -4.56 24.38
C GLY A 19 5.06 -4.39 22.92
N LEU A 20 4.83 -3.23 22.29
CA LEU A 20 5.29 -2.97 20.92
C LEU A 20 6.75 -2.49 20.91
N VAL A 21 7.54 -3.03 19.98
CA VAL A 21 8.98 -2.72 19.85
C VAL A 21 9.32 -1.86 18.63
N THR A 22 8.33 -1.52 17.82
CA THR A 22 8.41 -0.54 16.72
C THR A 22 9.07 0.76 17.22
N GLY A 23 9.93 1.36 16.40
CA GLY A 23 11.00 2.27 16.86
C GLY A 23 10.49 3.52 17.58
N THR A 24 9.64 4.30 16.93
CA THR A 24 9.14 5.56 17.49
C THR A 24 7.81 5.38 18.24
N VAL A 25 7.48 6.32 19.13
CA VAL A 25 6.19 6.33 19.82
C VAL A 25 5.04 6.49 18.83
N GLN A 26 5.23 7.34 17.82
CA GLN A 26 4.26 7.63 16.77
C GLN A 26 3.94 6.37 15.97
N ASP A 27 4.96 5.61 15.56
CA ASP A 27 4.76 4.38 14.79
C ASP A 27 4.14 3.27 15.65
N ARG A 28 4.51 3.18 16.94
CA ARG A 28 3.82 2.28 17.88
C ARG A 28 2.35 2.62 18.04
N LEU A 29 1.97 3.90 18.07
CA LEU A 29 0.56 4.30 18.11
C LEU A 29 -0.18 3.85 16.85
N VAL A 30 0.43 3.99 15.67
CA VAL A 30 -0.14 3.49 14.40
C VAL A 30 -0.37 1.98 14.46
N VAL A 31 0.60 1.21 14.95
CA VAL A 31 0.47 -0.25 15.12
C VAL A 31 -0.63 -0.58 16.14
N ALA A 32 -0.66 0.09 17.29
CA ALA A 32 -1.65 -0.15 18.33
C ALA A 32 -3.08 0.15 17.84
N ASP A 33 -3.28 1.26 17.14
CA ASP A 33 -4.57 1.64 16.54
C ASP A 33 -5.01 0.61 15.49
N ALA A 34 -4.09 0.15 14.65
CA ALA A 34 -4.38 -0.86 13.64
C ALA A 34 -4.75 -2.22 14.24
N ILE A 35 -4.06 -2.65 15.32
CA ILE A 35 -4.45 -3.83 16.10
C ILE A 35 -5.86 -3.65 16.67
N ARG A 36 -6.13 -2.48 17.28
CA ARG A 36 -7.44 -2.18 17.87
C ARG A 36 -8.58 -2.16 16.86
N ALA A 37 -8.28 -1.76 15.63
CA ALA A 37 -9.19 -1.76 14.48
C ALA A 37 -9.33 -3.13 13.80
N GLY A 38 -8.51 -4.12 14.17
CA GLY A 38 -8.48 -5.42 13.49
C GLY A 38 -7.96 -5.34 12.04
N ALA A 39 -7.10 -4.36 11.76
CA ALA A 39 -6.52 -4.18 10.44
C ALA A 39 -5.48 -5.27 10.15
N HIS A 40 -5.41 -5.73 8.91
CA HIS A 40 -4.36 -6.65 8.45
C HIS A 40 -3.21 -5.95 7.73
N TYR A 41 -3.43 -4.72 7.26
CA TYR A 41 -2.47 -4.00 6.44
C TYR A 41 -2.28 -2.58 6.96
N LEU A 42 -1.02 -2.19 7.12
CA LEU A 42 -0.60 -0.79 7.21
C LEU A 42 -0.11 -0.36 5.83
N ILE A 43 -0.88 0.50 5.16
CA ILE A 43 -0.52 0.99 3.82
C ILE A 43 0.24 2.31 3.99
N THR A 44 1.56 2.30 3.73
CA THR A 44 2.46 3.40 4.08
C THR A 44 3.73 3.41 3.24
N THR A 45 4.32 4.57 2.99
CA THR A 45 5.64 4.68 2.33
C THR A 45 6.78 4.20 3.22
N ASP A 46 6.60 4.28 4.54
CA ASP A 46 7.64 4.08 5.55
C ASP A 46 7.56 2.66 6.13
N VAL A 47 7.59 1.66 5.24
CA VAL A 47 7.39 0.25 5.60
C VAL A 47 8.44 -0.26 6.59
N ASP A 48 9.65 0.27 6.51
CA ASP A 48 10.80 -0.11 7.33
C ASP A 48 10.76 0.43 8.76
N ASP A 49 9.90 1.40 9.06
CA ASP A 49 9.70 1.93 10.42
C ASP A 49 9.03 0.91 11.36
N PHE A 50 8.27 -0.04 10.80
CA PHE A 50 7.49 -1.02 11.56
C PHE A 50 8.29 -2.27 11.90
N ALA A 51 8.32 -2.67 13.17
CA ALA A 51 9.04 -3.86 13.59
C ALA A 51 8.36 -5.13 13.06
N PHE A 52 9.14 -6.04 12.47
CA PHE A 52 8.62 -7.31 11.93
C PHE A 52 7.88 -8.12 13.01
N ASN A 53 8.42 -8.20 14.23
CA ASN A 53 7.83 -8.99 15.30
C ASN A 53 6.46 -8.46 15.75
N ASP A 54 6.28 -7.13 15.80
CA ASP A 54 4.99 -6.52 16.11
C ASP A 54 3.96 -6.92 15.03
N LEU A 55 4.32 -6.76 13.75
CA LEU A 55 3.45 -7.13 12.63
C LEU A 55 3.12 -8.62 12.62
N ALA A 56 4.13 -9.49 12.80
CA ALA A 56 3.98 -10.93 12.76
C ALA A 56 3.08 -11.45 13.89
N THR A 57 3.28 -10.95 15.12
CA THR A 57 2.51 -11.33 16.31
C THR A 57 1.02 -11.08 16.12
N HIS A 58 0.68 -10.03 15.37
CA HIS A 58 -0.71 -9.63 15.12
C HIS A 58 -1.24 -10.06 13.75
N GLY A 59 -0.51 -10.87 12.99
CA GLY A 59 -0.95 -11.35 11.68
C GLY A 59 -1.13 -10.22 10.65
N MET A 60 -0.28 -9.20 10.73
CA MET A 60 -0.33 -7.99 9.94
C MET A 60 0.85 -7.87 8.97
N SER A 61 0.73 -6.95 8.02
CA SER A 61 1.82 -6.49 7.16
C SER A 61 1.80 -4.99 6.94
N ALA A 62 2.97 -4.36 6.93
CA ALA A 62 3.18 -3.04 6.36
C ALA A 62 3.51 -3.18 4.87
N VAL A 63 2.85 -2.40 4.02
CA VAL A 63 2.92 -2.53 2.55
C VAL A 63 2.97 -1.15 1.91
N ASN A 64 3.88 -0.98 0.97
CA ASN A 64 3.95 0.25 0.17
C ASN A 64 2.67 0.42 -0.69
N PRO A 65 2.10 1.64 -0.79
CA PRO A 65 0.87 1.88 -1.56
C PRO A 65 0.95 1.46 -3.03
N ASP A 66 2.09 1.70 -3.70
CA ASP A 66 2.34 1.27 -5.08
C ASP A 66 2.19 -0.24 -5.22
N HIS A 67 2.87 -0.99 -4.35
CA HIS A 67 2.85 -2.44 -4.34
C HIS A 67 1.47 -3.02 -3.96
N PHE A 68 0.80 -2.40 -2.98
CA PHE A 68 -0.53 -2.81 -2.55
C PHE A 68 -1.56 -2.64 -3.68
N MET A 69 -1.58 -1.48 -4.34
CA MET A 69 -2.49 -1.22 -5.45
C MET A 69 -2.19 -2.11 -6.66
N ALA A 70 -0.91 -2.25 -7.05
CA ALA A 70 -0.49 -3.14 -8.13
C ALA A 70 -0.97 -4.58 -7.89
N SER A 71 -0.91 -5.02 -6.64
CA SER A 71 -1.38 -6.35 -6.26
C SER A 71 -2.91 -6.44 -6.20
N ARG A 72 -3.66 -5.38 -5.89
CA ARG A 72 -5.09 -5.51 -5.53
C ARG A 72 -6.06 -4.99 -6.56
N PHE A 73 -5.65 -4.03 -7.38
CA PHE A 73 -6.54 -3.46 -8.37
C PHE A 73 -6.81 -4.45 -9.50
N THR A 74 -8.00 -4.35 -10.06
CA THR A 74 -8.29 -4.87 -11.39
C THR A 74 -7.93 -3.78 -12.40
N GLU A 75 -7.72 -4.15 -13.66
CA GLU A 75 -7.48 -3.18 -14.73
C GLU A 75 -8.62 -2.17 -14.83
N GLN A 76 -9.88 -2.63 -14.74
CA GLN A 76 -11.04 -1.75 -14.73
C GLN A 76 -10.98 -0.71 -13.59
N ALA A 77 -10.74 -1.13 -12.35
CA ALA A 77 -10.68 -0.22 -11.21
C ALA A 77 -9.53 0.78 -11.34
N TYR A 78 -8.39 0.34 -11.91
CA TYR A 78 -7.27 1.21 -12.21
C TYR A 78 -7.64 2.27 -13.26
N MET A 79 -8.25 1.87 -14.38
CA MET A 79 -8.67 2.78 -15.44
C MET A 79 -9.69 3.80 -14.94
N GLU A 80 -10.71 3.37 -14.18
CA GLU A 80 -11.71 4.26 -13.58
C GLU A 80 -11.05 5.31 -12.66
N GLY A 81 -10.04 4.91 -11.87
CA GLY A 81 -9.29 5.84 -11.03
C GLY A 81 -8.47 6.86 -11.84
N VAL A 82 -7.81 6.41 -12.91
CA VAL A 82 -7.04 7.30 -13.81
C VAL A 82 -7.96 8.29 -14.53
N ASP A 83 -9.10 7.83 -15.03
CA ASP A 83 -10.10 8.68 -15.68
C ASP A 83 -10.68 9.72 -14.72
N LEU A 84 -10.96 9.33 -13.47
CA LEU A 84 -11.40 10.25 -12.44
C LEU A 84 -10.34 11.32 -12.16
N LEU A 85 -9.07 10.94 -12.03
CA LEU A 85 -7.96 11.88 -11.82
C LEU A 85 -7.82 12.87 -12.99
N ALA A 86 -7.94 12.39 -14.23
CA ALA A 86 -7.93 13.23 -15.42
C ALA A 86 -9.11 14.22 -15.43
N ALA A 87 -10.32 13.75 -15.07
CA ALA A 87 -11.53 14.57 -15.06
C ALA A 87 -11.48 15.71 -14.02
N VAL A 88 -10.89 15.48 -12.84
CA VAL A 88 -10.80 16.50 -11.78
C VAL A 88 -9.63 17.47 -11.99
N GLN A 89 -8.59 17.06 -12.70
CA GLN A 89 -7.42 17.88 -13.00
C GLN A 89 -7.71 18.86 -14.15
N ARG A 90 -8.16 20.07 -13.80
CA ARG A 90 -8.56 21.09 -14.78
C ARG A 90 -7.45 22.07 -15.20
N ASN A 91 -6.38 22.23 -14.42
CA ASN A 91 -5.31 23.20 -14.70
C ASN A 91 -3.92 22.76 -14.22
N PRO A 92 -2.98 22.45 -15.13
CA PRO A 92 -3.23 22.16 -16.54
C PRO A 92 -4.11 20.91 -16.69
N ALA A 93 -5.02 20.93 -17.67
CA ALA A 93 -5.78 19.72 -18.02
C ALA A 93 -4.83 18.63 -18.51
N ARG A 94 -5.14 17.37 -18.15
CA ARG A 94 -4.38 16.20 -18.57
C ARG A 94 -5.31 15.10 -19.01
N THR A 95 -4.88 14.35 -20.02
CA THR A 95 -5.55 13.13 -20.49
C THR A 95 -5.27 11.96 -19.53
N ALA A 96 -6.11 10.93 -19.59
CA ALA A 96 -5.90 9.69 -18.83
C ALA A 96 -4.51 9.07 -19.09
N SER A 97 -4.07 9.04 -20.36
CA SER A 97 -2.73 8.59 -20.74
C SER A 97 -1.60 9.41 -20.10
N GLU A 98 -1.75 10.74 -20.02
CA GLU A 98 -0.76 11.59 -19.34
C GLU A 98 -0.75 11.36 -17.83
N ILE A 99 -1.92 11.16 -17.20
CA ILE A 99 -2.01 10.80 -15.78
C ILE A 99 -1.35 9.45 -15.52
N HIS A 100 -1.70 8.41 -16.28
CA HIS A 100 -1.08 7.08 -16.21
C HIS A 100 0.45 7.18 -16.31
N ARG A 101 0.94 7.90 -17.34
CA ARG A 101 2.38 8.13 -17.52
C ARG A 101 3.00 8.84 -16.32
N MET A 102 2.38 9.89 -15.79
CA MET A 102 2.92 10.64 -14.66
C MET A 102 2.91 9.85 -13.35
N LEU A 103 1.92 9.00 -13.13
CA LEU A 103 1.85 8.14 -11.95
C LEU A 103 3.08 7.24 -11.84
N GLY A 104 3.69 6.83 -12.96
CA GLY A 104 4.85 5.95 -12.99
C GLY A 104 6.07 6.48 -12.24
N ARG A 105 6.15 7.79 -11.99
CA ARG A 105 7.20 8.41 -11.18
C ARG A 105 7.16 7.99 -9.70
N ARG A 106 5.96 7.82 -9.15
CA ARG A 106 5.71 7.51 -7.72
C ARG A 106 5.08 6.15 -7.49
N HIS A 107 4.47 5.57 -8.53
CA HIS A 107 3.81 4.26 -8.50
C HIS A 107 4.26 3.38 -9.68
N PRO A 108 5.57 3.08 -9.79
CA PRO A 108 6.12 2.35 -10.92
C PRO A 108 5.57 0.92 -11.03
N ARG A 109 5.29 0.22 -9.92
CA ARG A 109 4.74 -1.15 -9.98
C ARG A 109 3.31 -1.16 -10.48
N LEU A 110 2.49 -0.23 -9.99
CA LEU A 110 1.10 -0.10 -10.41
C LEU A 110 0.99 0.20 -11.89
N VAL A 111 1.78 1.16 -12.39
CA VAL A 111 1.79 1.51 -13.82
C VAL A 111 2.33 0.35 -14.66
N SER A 112 3.37 -0.34 -14.20
CA SER A 112 3.90 -1.52 -14.89
C SER A 112 2.89 -2.67 -14.94
N GLN A 113 2.07 -2.84 -13.91
CA GLN A 113 1.03 -3.88 -13.87
C GLN A 113 -0.05 -3.66 -14.94
N PHE A 114 -0.34 -2.40 -15.25
CA PHE A 114 -1.36 -1.98 -16.22
C PHE A 114 -0.75 -1.24 -17.41
N ALA A 115 0.46 -1.63 -17.83
CA ALA A 115 1.18 -0.96 -18.91
C ALA A 115 0.41 -1.00 -20.23
N ASP A 116 -0.36 -2.06 -20.47
CA ASP A 116 -1.14 -2.26 -21.69
C ASP A 116 -2.46 -1.48 -21.71
N ALA A 117 -2.87 -0.87 -20.59
CA ALA A 117 -4.12 -0.12 -20.50
C ALA A 117 -4.07 1.22 -21.28
N TYR A 118 -2.86 1.76 -21.50
CA TYR A 118 -2.66 3.03 -22.20
C TYR A 118 -1.42 2.96 -23.09
N ASP A 119 -1.55 3.36 -24.36
CA ASP A 119 -0.42 3.47 -25.30
C ASP A 119 0.48 4.67 -24.93
N THR A 120 1.42 4.44 -24.01
CA THR A 120 2.34 5.47 -23.53
C THR A 120 3.76 4.94 -23.36
N THR A 121 4.74 5.84 -23.43
CA THR A 121 6.12 5.52 -23.05
C THR A 121 6.31 5.68 -21.54
N PRO A 122 6.75 4.62 -20.82
CA PRO A 122 7.02 4.70 -19.39
C PRO A 122 8.01 5.82 -19.06
N VAL A 123 7.81 6.45 -17.90
CA VAL A 123 8.78 7.40 -17.34
C VAL A 123 9.58 6.72 -16.24
N PRO A 124 10.86 7.09 -16.06
CA PRO A 124 11.65 6.61 -14.93
C PRO A 124 10.98 6.96 -13.61
N ALA A 125 11.04 6.03 -12.65
CA ALA A 125 10.67 6.31 -11.26
C ALA A 125 11.57 7.40 -10.66
N ASP A 126 11.05 8.19 -9.72
CA ASP A 126 11.86 9.16 -8.99
C ASP A 126 12.90 8.42 -8.12
N PRO A 127 14.13 8.94 -7.94
CA PRO A 127 15.24 8.20 -7.31
C PRO A 127 15.04 7.91 -5.82
N ASP A 128 14.09 8.56 -5.17
CA ASP A 128 13.73 8.41 -3.76
C ASP A 128 12.64 7.35 -3.51
N GLN A 129 12.47 6.39 -4.43
CA GLN A 129 11.55 5.27 -4.19
C GLN A 129 11.95 4.49 -2.92
N PRO A 130 10.98 4.07 -2.08
CA PRO A 130 11.24 3.23 -0.93
C PRO A 130 11.91 1.91 -1.33
N SER A 131 12.99 1.56 -0.62
CA SER A 131 13.71 0.30 -0.82
C SER A 131 12.97 -0.89 -0.20
N THR A 132 12.29 -0.67 0.92
CA THR A 132 11.43 -1.65 1.58
C THR A 132 9.98 -1.44 1.16
N ILE A 133 9.41 -2.44 0.48
CA ILE A 133 8.02 -2.34 -0.05
C ILE A 133 7.02 -3.22 0.68
N PHE A 134 7.52 -4.16 1.47
CA PHE A 134 6.71 -5.10 2.24
C PHE A 134 7.47 -5.52 3.49
N ARG A 135 6.76 -5.64 4.60
CA ARG A 135 7.23 -6.28 5.83
C ARG A 135 6.04 -6.87 6.58
N GLY A 136 6.18 -8.07 7.12
CA GLY A 136 5.14 -8.75 7.88
C GLY A 136 4.79 -10.12 7.30
N VAL A 137 3.60 -10.64 7.64
CA VAL A 137 3.27 -12.06 7.43
C VAL A 137 1.92 -12.30 6.76
N ALA A 138 1.17 -11.26 6.40
CA ALA A 138 -0.09 -11.39 5.68
C ALA A 138 0.11 -11.19 4.18
N CYS A 139 -0.32 -12.18 3.38
CA CYS A 139 -0.38 -12.05 1.92
C CYS A 139 -1.26 -10.87 1.53
N ILE A 140 -0.76 -10.00 0.65
CA ILE A 140 -1.47 -8.79 0.17
C ILE A 140 -2.79 -9.15 -0.51
N ARG A 141 -2.85 -10.26 -1.26
CA ARG A 141 -4.02 -10.67 -2.05
C ARG A 141 -5.11 -11.34 -1.23
N CYS A 142 -4.74 -12.28 -0.36
CA CYS A 142 -5.69 -13.19 0.28
C CYS A 142 -5.58 -13.29 1.81
N LYS A 143 -4.69 -12.52 2.45
CA LYS A 143 -4.42 -12.56 3.91
C LYS A 143 -3.87 -13.89 4.43
N ALA A 144 -3.57 -14.86 3.57
CA ALA A 144 -2.91 -16.09 3.99
C ALA A 144 -1.57 -15.76 4.69
N HIS A 145 -1.26 -16.52 5.74
CA HIS A 145 0.00 -16.39 6.46
C HIS A 145 1.16 -16.76 5.54
N LEU A 146 2.23 -15.97 5.62
CA LEU A 146 3.47 -16.14 4.87
C LEU A 146 4.54 -16.65 5.83
N ASP A 147 5.10 -17.82 5.52
CA ASP A 147 6.15 -18.47 6.30
C ASP A 147 7.42 -18.77 5.48
N ASP A 148 7.34 -18.65 4.15
CA ASP A 148 8.44 -18.85 3.24
C ASP A 148 9.19 -17.55 2.89
N ALA A 149 10.49 -17.66 2.60
CA ALA A 149 11.35 -16.51 2.35
C ALA A 149 10.93 -15.68 1.12
N ALA A 150 10.33 -16.32 0.10
CA ALA A 150 9.86 -15.58 -1.09
C ALA A 150 8.60 -14.79 -0.75
N GLY A 151 7.66 -15.40 -0.04
CA GLY A 151 6.46 -14.76 0.48
C GLY A 151 6.80 -13.58 1.40
N LEU A 152 7.67 -13.78 2.39
CA LEU A 152 8.09 -12.71 3.31
C LEU A 152 8.82 -11.54 2.62
N ARG A 153 9.43 -11.77 1.46
CA ARG A 153 10.07 -10.73 0.65
C ARG A 153 9.08 -10.01 -0.28
N LEU A 154 8.15 -10.74 -0.88
CA LEU A 154 7.24 -10.22 -1.91
C LEU A 154 5.89 -9.76 -1.36
N GLY A 155 5.50 -10.22 -0.18
CA GLY A 155 4.16 -10.06 0.37
C GLY A 155 3.09 -10.89 -0.32
N LEU A 156 3.46 -11.93 -1.06
CA LEU A 156 2.56 -12.75 -1.86
C LEU A 156 2.79 -14.23 -1.54
N CYS A 157 1.71 -14.96 -1.23
CA CYS A 157 1.81 -16.41 -1.03
C CYS A 157 2.03 -17.11 -2.37
N PRO A 158 2.47 -18.39 -2.39
CA PRO A 158 2.80 -19.09 -3.63
C PRO A 158 1.70 -19.08 -4.71
N ALA A 159 0.43 -19.07 -4.31
CA ALA A 159 -0.71 -18.99 -5.24
C ALA A 159 -0.82 -17.64 -5.98
N HIS A 160 -0.11 -16.62 -5.52
CA HIS A 160 -0.14 -15.26 -6.09
C HIS A 160 1.22 -14.77 -6.57
N VAL A 161 2.28 -15.59 -6.47
CA VAL A 161 3.58 -15.25 -7.07
C VAL A 161 3.47 -15.48 -8.58
N GLY A 162 3.54 -14.41 -9.38
CA GLY A 162 3.51 -14.48 -10.85
C GLY A 162 2.14 -14.31 -11.51
N LEU A 163 1.14 -13.85 -10.75
CA LEU A 163 -0.11 -13.30 -11.28
C LEU A 163 0.01 -11.79 -11.53
#